data_AF-A0A3D9L0B7-F1
#
_entry.id   AF-A0A3D9L0B7-F1
#
_cell.length_a   1.000
_cell.length_b   1.000
_cell.length_c   1.000
_cell.angle_alpha   90.00
_cell.angle_beta   90.00
_cell.angle_gamma   90.00
#
_symmetry.space_group_name_H-M   'P 1'
#
loop_
_entity.id
_entity.type
_entity.pdbx_description
1 polymer ?
#
loop_
_entity_poly.entity_id
_entity_poly.type
_entity_poly.pdbx_seq_one_letter_code
_entity_poly.pdbx_strand_id
1 'polypeptide(L)'
;MQQIANQFRVKDLMFLDADVTFDDDYHLKLTSKKLRSGKCQVKFFASIKERKDMYGYVLVDADKTLKDVVVTIKDKLRTIRQTREFHHLHLYSIGKVGNDDMNFIIFDS
;
A
#
# COMPACT_ATOMS: atom_id res chain seq x y z
N MET A 1 -16.83 -13.96 -19.63
CA MET A 1 -15.38 -14.24 -19.51
C MET A 1 -14.69 -13.18 -18.64
N GLN A 2 -14.96 -13.12 -17.33
CA GLN A 2 -14.23 -12.24 -16.39
C GLN A 2 -14.26 -12.90 -15.00
N GLN A 3 -13.33 -13.82 -14.71
CA GLN A 3 -13.25 -14.42 -13.36
C GLN A 3 -11.83 -14.74 -12.88
N ILE A 4 -10.80 -14.58 -13.71
CA ILE A 4 -9.45 -15.09 -13.41
C ILE A 4 -8.54 -14.03 -12.76
N ALA A 5 -8.85 -12.74 -12.90
CA ALA A 5 -7.99 -11.66 -12.38
C ALA A 5 -8.12 -11.40 -10.85
N ASN A 6 -9.17 -11.92 -10.20
CA ASN A 6 -9.39 -11.75 -8.75
C ASN A 6 -8.71 -12.84 -7.89
N GLN A 7 -7.85 -13.68 -8.46
CA GLN A 7 -7.34 -14.86 -7.77
C GLN A 7 -6.01 -14.65 -7.02
N PHE A 8 -5.29 -13.54 -7.28
CA PHE A 8 -4.03 -13.24 -6.60
C PHE A 8 -4.27 -12.64 -5.21
N ARG A 9 -3.83 -13.37 -4.19
CA ARG A 9 -3.90 -12.98 -2.78
C ARG A 9 -2.56 -12.43 -2.32
N VAL A 10 -2.56 -11.67 -1.23
CA VAL A 10 -1.32 -11.08 -0.68
C VAL A 10 -0.27 -12.14 -0.34
N LYS A 11 -0.69 -13.34 0.09
CA LYS A 11 0.24 -14.47 0.31
C LYS A 11 1.02 -14.90 -0.93
N ASP A 12 0.54 -14.58 -2.13
CA ASP A 12 1.22 -14.95 -3.38
C ASP A 12 2.43 -14.02 -3.65
N LEU A 13 2.45 -12.83 -3.03
CA LEU A 13 3.63 -11.95 -2.98
C LEU A 13 4.79 -12.47 -2.10
N MET A 14 4.65 -13.66 -1.50
CA MET A 14 5.77 -14.31 -0.78
C MET A 14 6.78 -14.94 -1.75
N PHE A 15 6.35 -15.18 -3.00
CA PHE A 15 7.12 -15.92 -4.00
C PHE A 15 7.38 -15.10 -5.27
N LEU A 16 6.64 -14.01 -5.48
CA LEU A 16 6.71 -13.16 -6.67
C LEU A 16 6.53 -11.68 -6.26
N ASP A 17 7.45 -10.81 -6.69
CA ASP A 17 7.25 -9.37 -6.56
C ASP A 17 6.18 -8.92 -7.56
N ALA A 18 5.29 -8.03 -7.14
CA ALA A 18 4.33 -7.42 -8.06
C ALA A 18 4.79 -6.03 -8.48
N ASP A 19 4.83 -5.84 -9.80
CA ASP A 19 5.07 -4.55 -10.42
C ASP A 19 3.77 -4.11 -11.12
N VAL A 20 3.22 -2.98 -10.70
CA VAL A 20 1.92 -2.50 -11.17
C VAL A 20 2.00 -1.03 -11.56
N THR A 21 1.70 -0.74 -12.82
CA THR A 21 1.60 0.61 -13.37
C THR A 21 0.14 1.05 -13.46
N PHE A 22 -0.17 2.29 -13.10
CA PHE A 22 -1.52 2.88 -13.18
C PHE A 22 -1.50 4.22 -13.91
N ASP A 23 -2.49 4.43 -14.80
CA ASP A 23 -2.84 5.72 -15.43
C ASP A 23 -1.62 6.61 -15.77
N ASP A 24 -0.58 6.02 -16.40
CA ASP A 24 0.69 6.63 -16.84
C ASP A 24 1.52 7.43 -15.80
N ASP A 25 1.01 7.64 -14.58
CA ASP A 25 1.60 8.52 -13.57
C ASP A 25 2.18 7.80 -12.35
N TYR A 26 1.73 6.56 -12.05
CA TYR A 26 2.14 5.82 -10.86
C TYR A 26 2.70 4.45 -11.20
N HIS A 27 3.88 4.17 -10.66
CA HIS A 27 4.52 2.87 -10.72
C HIS A 27 4.66 2.31 -9.29
N LEU A 28 4.02 1.18 -8.99
CA LEU A 28 4.04 0.53 -7.68
C LEU A 28 4.78 -0.79 -7.72
N LYS A 29 5.84 -0.92 -6.91
CA LYS A 29 6.49 -2.20 -6.61
C LYS A 29 6.07 -2.68 -5.25
N LEU A 30 5.58 -3.92 -5.16
CA LEU A 30 5.04 -4.51 -3.95
C LEU A 30 5.81 -5.78 -3.57
N THR A 31 6.18 -5.86 -2.30
CA THR A 31 6.72 -7.08 -1.68
C THR A 31 5.98 -7.37 -0.38
N SER A 32 5.90 -8.63 0.04
CA SER A 32 5.17 -8.98 1.27
C SER A 32 6.00 -9.85 2.21
N LYS A 33 5.72 -9.71 3.50
CA LYS A 33 6.28 -10.55 4.57
C LYS A 33 5.19 -10.99 5.52
N LYS A 34 5.11 -12.30 5.79
CA LYS A 34 4.17 -12.84 6.78
C LYS A 34 4.72 -12.57 8.18
N LEU A 35 3.89 -12.02 9.05
CA LEU A 35 4.23 -11.81 10.45
C LEU A 35 3.81 -13.01 11.30
N ARG A 36 4.43 -13.15 12.48
CA ARG A 36 4.07 -14.21 13.44
C ARG A 36 2.62 -14.11 13.93
N SER A 37 2.03 -12.92 13.85
CA SER A 37 0.61 -12.67 14.16
C SER A 37 -0.36 -13.27 13.13
N GLY A 38 0.12 -13.81 12.00
CA GLY A 38 -0.71 -14.30 10.90
C GLY A 38 -1.05 -13.25 9.84
N LYS A 39 -0.86 -11.97 10.14
CA LYS A 39 -1.00 -10.86 9.18
C LYS A 39 0.16 -10.77 8.18
N CYS A 40 -0.07 -10.06 7.08
CA CYS A 40 0.95 -9.76 6.08
C CYS A 40 1.33 -8.29 6.15
N GLN A 41 2.62 -8.00 6.23
CA GLN A 41 3.17 -6.68 6.03
C GLN A 41 3.56 -6.55 4.56
N VAL A 42 2.88 -5.66 3.84
CA VAL A 42 3.19 -5.35 2.44
C VAL A 42 4.04 -4.09 2.41
N LYS A 43 5.26 -4.20 1.89
CA LYS A 43 6.12 -3.07 1.57
C LYS A 43 5.79 -2.62 0.16
N PHE A 44 5.65 -1.32 -0.04
CA PHE A 44 5.43 -0.75 -1.37
C PHE A 44 6.42 0.37 -1.65
N PHE A 45 6.81 0.50 -2.92
CA PHE A 45 7.53 1.64 -3.47
C PHE A 45 6.68 2.24 -4.57
N ALA A 46 6.39 3.53 -4.46
CA ALA A 46 5.60 4.30 -5.40
C ALA A 46 6.49 5.34 -6.07
N SER A 47 6.71 5.17 -7.38
CA SER A 47 7.33 6.19 -8.21
C SER A 47 6.27 6.99 -8.94
N ILE A 48 6.37 8.32 -8.84
CA ILE A 48 5.42 9.27 -9.41
C ILE A 48 6.19 10.21 -10.32
N LYS A 49 5.82 10.29 -11.59
CA LYS A 49 6.60 11.01 -12.62
C LYS A 49 6.87 12.50 -12.29
N GLU A 50 6.00 13.12 -11.50
CA GLU A 50 6.06 14.55 -11.13
C GLU A 50 6.26 14.81 -9.63
N ARG A 51 6.60 13.77 -8.85
CA ARG A 51 6.84 13.91 -7.40
C ARG A 51 8.02 13.06 -6.95
N LYS A 52 8.46 13.32 -5.73
CA LYS A 52 9.44 12.49 -5.04
C LYS A 52 8.89 11.07 -4.89
N ASP A 53 9.75 10.08 -5.10
CA ASP A 53 9.44 8.69 -4.83
C ASP A 53 9.03 8.53 -3.36
N MET A 54 8.08 7.64 -3.12
CA MET A 54 7.59 7.32 -1.78
C MET A 54 7.71 5.83 -1.55
N TYR A 55 7.89 5.43 -0.29
CA TYR A 55 7.78 4.03 0.08
C TYR A 55 7.04 3.91 1.40
N GLY A 56 6.48 2.74 1.64
CA GLY A 56 5.72 2.55 2.86
C GLY A 56 5.40 1.10 3.14
N TYR A 57 4.66 0.93 4.22
CA TYR A 57 4.21 -0.36 4.71
C TYR A 57 2.73 -0.31 5.00
N VAL A 58 2.04 -1.38 4.61
CA VAL A 58 0.65 -1.61 4.97
C VAL A 58 0.49 -2.97 5.62
N LEU A 59 -0.20 -3.02 6.75
CA LEU A 59 -0.54 -4.23 7.46
C LEU A 59 -1.92 -4.72 7.02
N VAL A 60 -2.00 -5.94 6.49
CA VAL A 60 -3.23 -6.52 5.94
C VAL A 60 -3.40 -7.96 6.40
N ASP A 61 -4.64 -8.45 6.42
CA ASP A 61 -4.90 -9.87 6.65
C ASP A 61 -4.47 -10.72 5.44
N ALA A 62 -4.05 -11.95 5.69
CA ALA A 62 -3.42 -12.81 4.69
C ALA A 62 -4.38 -13.33 3.60
N ASP A 63 -5.68 -13.26 3.86
CA ASP A 63 -6.77 -13.63 2.97
C ASP A 63 -7.16 -12.50 2.01
N LYS A 64 -6.77 -11.26 2.30
CA LYS A 64 -7.03 -10.08 1.47
C LYS A 64 -6.40 -10.25 0.07
N THR A 65 -7.09 -9.75 -0.95
CA THR A 65 -6.59 -9.85 -2.33
C THR A 65 -5.54 -8.80 -2.62
N LEU A 66 -4.63 -9.09 -3.55
CA LEU A 66 -3.63 -8.12 -4.00
C LEU A 66 -4.29 -6.86 -4.58
N LYS A 67 -5.40 -7.04 -5.29
CA LYS A 67 -6.20 -5.94 -5.85
C LYS A 67 -6.70 -5.00 -4.75
N ASP A 68 -7.24 -5.54 -3.66
CA ASP A 68 -7.75 -4.72 -2.56
C ASP A 68 -6.62 -3.94 -1.88
N VAL A 69 -5.44 -4.55 -1.73
CA VAL A 69 -4.26 -3.87 -1.19
C VAL A 69 -3.80 -2.74 -2.10
N VAL A 70 -3.70 -3.01 -3.40
CA VAL A 70 -3.36 -2.02 -4.43
C VAL A 70 -4.32 -0.83 -4.40
N VAL A 71 -5.64 -1.09 -4.35
CA VAL A 71 -6.67 -0.03 -4.28
C VAL A 71 -6.50 0.80 -3.00
N THR A 72 -6.26 0.13 -1.86
CA THR A 72 -6.02 0.82 -0.58
C THR A 72 -4.80 1.74 -0.65
N ILE A 73 -3.69 1.25 -1.22
CA ILE A 73 -2.46 2.06 -1.40
C ILE A 73 -2.75 3.25 -2.33
N LYS A 74 -3.47 3.04 -3.45
CA LYS A 74 -3.83 4.10 -4.41
C LYS A 74 -4.66 5.20 -3.76
N ASP A 75 -5.69 4.83 -3.00
CA ASP A 75 -6.56 5.82 -2.34
C ASP A 75 -5.81 6.62 -1.28
N LYS A 76 -4.89 5.99 -0.53
CA LYS A 76 -4.04 6.69 0.44
C LYS A 76 -3.08 7.66 -0.24
N LEU A 77 -2.38 7.23 -1.31
CA LEU A 77 -1.49 8.09 -2.10
C LEU A 77 -2.25 9.27 -2.74
N ARG A 78 -3.47 9.03 -3.23
CA ARG A 78 -4.33 10.11 -3.76
C ARG A 78 -4.71 11.12 -2.69
N THR A 79 -5.11 10.64 -1.51
CA THR A 79 -5.45 11.50 -0.36
C THR A 79 -4.24 12.37 0.00
N ILE A 80 -3.06 11.77 0.09
CA ILE A 80 -1.80 12.46 0.37
C ILE A 80 -1.47 13.52 -0.69
N ARG A 81 -1.69 13.21 -1.96
CA ARG A 81 -1.47 14.17 -3.05
C ARG A 81 -2.38 15.39 -2.90
N GLN A 82 -3.61 15.19 -2.44
CA GLN A 82 -4.59 16.27 -2.26
C GLN A 82 -4.32 17.10 -0.99
N THR A 83 -3.78 16.49 0.06
CA THR A 83 -3.46 17.17 1.32
C THR A 83 -2.04 17.76 1.26
N ARG A 84 -1.90 19.09 1.28
CA ARG A 84 -0.58 19.77 1.28
C ARG A 84 0.27 19.48 2.54
N GLU A 85 -0.32 18.96 3.62
CA GLU A 85 0.38 18.67 4.88
C GLU A 85 0.61 17.16 5.10
N PHE A 86 1.45 16.57 4.25
CA PHE A 86 1.82 15.15 4.34
C PHE A 86 2.42 14.76 5.71
N HIS A 87 3.30 15.62 6.25
CA HIS A 87 4.01 15.37 7.52
C HIS A 87 3.09 15.40 8.74
N HIS A 88 2.02 16.22 8.71
CA HIS A 88 1.11 16.37 9.84
C HIS A 88 0.08 15.23 9.92
N LEU A 89 -0.19 14.53 8.82
CA LEU A 89 -1.18 13.45 8.83
C LEU A 89 -0.63 12.11 9.32
N HIS A 90 0.67 11.85 9.15
CA HIS A 90 1.26 10.53 9.46
C HIS A 90 2.04 10.49 10.79
N LEU A 91 2.48 11.64 11.32
CA LEU A 91 3.14 11.70 12.64
C LEU A 91 2.12 11.87 13.80
N TYR A 92 0.94 12.43 13.53
CA TYR A 92 -0.11 12.67 14.53
C TYR A 92 -1.09 11.51 14.71
N SER A 93 -0.84 10.36 14.08
CA SER A 93 -1.57 9.10 14.37
C SER A 93 -1.25 8.57 15.77
N ILE A 94 -0.20 9.08 16.43
CA ILE A 94 0.12 8.79 17.84
C ILE A 94 -1.01 9.35 18.72
N GLY A 95 -2.00 8.52 19.04
CA GLY A 95 -3.09 8.83 19.99
C GLY A 95 -4.48 9.02 19.39
N LYS A 96 -4.66 8.99 18.06
CA LYS A 96 -5.99 8.98 17.45
C LYS A 96 -6.43 7.53 17.18
N VAL A 97 -7.43 7.09 17.94
CA VAL A 97 -8.06 5.76 17.83
C VAL A 97 -8.98 5.74 16.60
N GLY A 98 -8.40 5.80 15.40
CA GLY A 98 -9.03 5.42 14.14
C GLY A 98 -8.51 4.04 13.76
N ASN A 99 -9.40 3.05 13.67
CA ASN A 99 -9.03 1.63 13.53
C ASN A 99 -8.21 1.31 12.26
N ASP A 100 -8.30 2.17 11.22
CA ASP A 100 -7.69 1.91 9.91
C ASP A 100 -6.39 2.69 9.65
N ASP A 101 -6.17 3.83 10.31
CA ASP A 101 -4.97 4.66 10.08
C ASP A 101 -3.70 4.07 10.69
N MET A 102 -3.84 3.16 11.66
CA MET A 102 -2.70 2.50 12.33
C MET A 102 -2.05 1.38 11.49
N ASN A 103 -2.67 0.99 10.38
CA ASN A 103 -2.16 -0.08 9.53
C ASN A 103 -1.30 0.42 8.37
N PHE A 104 -1.04 1.73 8.26
CA PHE A 104 -0.40 2.33 7.09
C PHE A 104 0.67 3.35 7.49
N ILE A 105 1.89 3.19 6.96
CA ILE A 105 3.01 4.12 7.19
C ILE A 105 3.66 4.45 5.84
N ILE A 106 3.91 5.74 5.57
CA ILE A 106 4.56 6.22 4.34
C ILE A 106 5.73 7.13 4.69
N PHE A 107 6.78 7.02 3.90
CA PHE A 107 7.98 7.84 3.94
C PHE A 107 8.23 8.45 2.56
N ASP A 108 8.69 9.70 2.55
CA ASP A 108 9.32 10.29 1.37
C ASP A 108 10.71 9.65 1.21
N SER A 109 11.06 9.20 0.00
CA SER A 109 12.39 8.64 -0.29
C SER A 109 13.44 9.72 -0.47
#